data_AF-A0A516GZJ6-F1
#
_entry.id   AF-A0A516GZJ6-F1
#
_cell.length_a   1.000
_cell.length_b   1.000
_cell.length_c   1.000
_cell.angle_alpha   90.00
_cell.angle_beta   90.00
_cell.angle_gamma   90.00
#
_symmetry.space_group_name_H-M   'P 1'
#
loop_
_entity.id
_entity.type
_entity.pdbx_description
1 polymer ?
#
loop_
_entity_poly.entity_id
_entity_poly.type
_entity_poly.pdbx_seq_one_letter_code
_entity_poly.pdbx_strand_id
1 'polypeptide(L)'
;MRQREAAVIGERLVRRELGVVERLRRQALHREARDGEKRGVEIHCHGFSMAKAAHAVNAGIAPLLSSCNTGLFTEKDISMLLSAVALYATAILLGTMLFFSFALTPVIFAKLESEQASRTVRALFPVYYLVIIICGAVGALTLALDQHPVPSSLLAIVAGFAVLTRQFVIPRLDALREAKTAGDAGAVRQFKRLHSLSMAVNLVQITAVLAALSTFVH
;
A
#
# COMPACT_ATOMS: atom_id res chain seq x y z
N MET A 1 -11.08 8.84 -29.05
CA MET A 1 -9.93 7.90 -29.04
C MET A 1 -9.08 7.99 -27.77
N ARG A 2 -8.60 9.17 -27.34
CA ARG A 2 -7.70 9.33 -26.17
C ARG A 2 -8.20 8.76 -24.82
N GLN A 3 -9.51 8.62 -24.63
CA GLN A 3 -10.08 8.03 -23.40
C GLN A 3 -9.96 6.50 -23.31
N ARG A 4 -9.89 5.79 -24.45
CA ARG A 4 -9.67 4.33 -24.45
C ARG A 4 -8.20 3.99 -24.23
N GLU A 5 -7.28 4.83 -24.72
CA GLU A 5 -5.84 4.61 -24.58
C GLU A 5 -5.37 4.73 -23.13
N ALA A 6 -5.88 5.70 -22.37
CA ALA A 6 -5.49 5.89 -20.97
C ALA A 6 -5.97 4.75 -20.05
N ALA A 7 -7.18 4.22 -20.28
CA ALA A 7 -7.69 3.04 -19.57
C ALA A 7 -6.84 1.80 -19.89
N VAL A 8 -6.46 1.64 -21.17
CA VAL A 8 -5.61 0.53 -21.62
C VAL A 8 -4.15 0.66 -21.10
N ILE A 9 -3.65 1.87 -20.85
CA ILE A 9 -2.33 2.09 -20.25
C ILE A 9 -2.35 1.74 -18.75
N GLY A 10 -3.40 2.14 -18.02
CA GLY A 10 -3.57 1.77 -16.61
C GLY A 10 -3.72 0.25 -16.42
N GLU A 11 -4.49 -0.40 -17.29
CA GLU A 11 -4.65 -1.86 -17.29
C GLU A 11 -3.34 -2.58 -17.64
N ARG A 12 -2.53 -2.01 -18.55
CA ARG A 12 -1.19 -2.53 -18.88
C ARG A 12 -0.18 -2.34 -17.76
N LEU A 13 -0.26 -1.25 -17.00
CA LEU A 13 0.61 -1.02 -15.85
C LEU A 13 0.28 -2.01 -14.71
N VAL A 14 -1.02 -2.18 -14.42
CA VAL A 14 -1.51 -3.17 -13.44
C VAL A 14 -1.14 -4.60 -13.86
N ARG A 15 -1.27 -4.96 -15.16
CA ARG A 15 -0.83 -6.27 -15.66
C ARG A 15 0.68 -6.47 -15.59
N ARG A 16 1.48 -5.40 -15.78
CA ARG A 16 2.94 -5.47 -15.66
C ARG A 16 3.37 -5.69 -14.21
N GLU A 17 2.78 -4.96 -13.27
CA GLU A 17 3.07 -5.10 -11.84
C GLU A 17 2.60 -6.46 -11.30
N LEU A 18 1.39 -6.93 -11.65
CA LEU A 18 0.93 -8.28 -11.32
C LEU A 18 1.86 -9.36 -11.90
N GLY A 19 2.37 -9.15 -13.11
CA GLY A 19 3.35 -10.05 -13.72
C GLY A 19 4.71 -10.04 -13.01
N VAL A 20 5.13 -8.92 -12.41
CA VAL A 20 6.35 -8.85 -11.60
C VAL A 20 6.14 -9.61 -10.29
N VAL A 21 5.01 -9.39 -9.61
CA VAL A 21 4.66 -10.06 -8.35
C VAL A 21 4.56 -11.58 -8.54
N GLU A 22 3.91 -12.04 -9.61
CA GLU A 22 3.80 -13.47 -9.90
C GLU A 22 5.16 -14.11 -10.25
N ARG A 23 6.05 -13.38 -10.94
CA ARG A 23 7.43 -13.82 -11.19
C ARG A 23 8.24 -13.92 -9.91
N LEU A 24 8.12 -12.95 -9.01
CA LEU A 24 8.79 -12.98 -7.71
C LEU A 24 8.26 -14.12 -6.83
N ARG A 25 6.96 -14.37 -6.84
CA ARG A 25 6.34 -15.51 -6.16
C ARG A 25 6.85 -16.85 -6.70
N ARG A 26 6.95 -17.01 -8.02
CA ARG A 26 7.54 -18.23 -8.62
C ARG A 26 9.04 -18.38 -8.32
N GLN A 27 9.79 -17.28 -8.30
CA GLN A 27 11.20 -17.31 -7.93
C GLN A 27 11.40 -17.67 -6.45
N ALA A 28 10.52 -17.22 -5.56
CA ALA A 28 10.50 -17.62 -4.15
C ALA A 28 10.21 -19.12 -4.00
N LEU A 29 9.16 -19.62 -4.66
CA LEU A 29 8.83 -21.06 -4.67
C LEU A 29 9.97 -21.93 -5.23
N HIS A 30 10.67 -21.49 -6.28
CA HIS A 30 11.83 -22.21 -6.81
C HIS A 30 13.07 -22.14 -5.91
N ARG A 31 13.23 -21.07 -5.11
CA ARG A 31 14.30 -20.99 -4.10
C ARG A 31 14.01 -21.92 -2.93
N GLU A 32 12.76 -21.98 -2.47
CA GLU A 32 12.32 -22.94 -1.46
C GLU A 32 12.48 -24.40 -1.94
N ALA A 33 12.13 -24.69 -3.20
CA ALA A 33 12.35 -26.01 -3.79
C ALA A 33 13.85 -26.36 -3.92
N ARG A 34 14.72 -25.41 -4.31
CA ARG A 34 16.18 -25.62 -4.33
C ARG A 34 16.78 -25.80 -2.94
N ASP A 35 16.31 -25.06 -1.94
CA ASP A 35 16.81 -25.19 -0.56
C ASP A 35 16.23 -26.43 0.15
N GLY A 36 15.09 -26.95 -0.31
CA GLY A 36 14.58 -28.27 0.05
C GLY A 36 15.38 -29.40 -0.60
N GLU A 37 15.74 -29.25 -1.89
CA GLU A 37 16.54 -30.25 -2.62
C GLU A 37 18.01 -30.28 -2.17
N LYS A 38 18.62 -29.12 -1.86
CA LYS A 38 19.95 -29.05 -1.25
C LYS A 38 19.99 -29.60 0.18
N ARG A 39 18.88 -29.55 0.91
CA ARG A 39 18.73 -30.24 2.21
C ARG A 39 18.46 -31.74 2.07
N GLY A 40 18.14 -32.23 0.86
CA GLY A 40 17.90 -33.65 0.56
C GLY A 40 19.07 -34.38 -0.10
N VAL A 41 20.17 -33.71 -0.43
CA VAL A 41 21.32 -34.30 -1.16
C VAL A 41 22.64 -33.96 -0.45
N GLU A 42 22.85 -34.51 0.75
CA GLU A 42 24.20 -34.84 1.25
C GLU A 42 24.12 -35.75 2.50
N ILE A 43 23.76 -37.02 2.29
CA ILE A 43 24.23 -38.12 3.16
C ILE A 43 24.81 -39.18 2.24
N HIS A 44 26.03 -38.93 1.77
CA HIS A 44 26.86 -39.93 1.11
C HIS A 44 27.86 -40.45 2.15
N CYS A 45 27.54 -41.61 2.74
CA CYS A 45 28.44 -42.31 3.65
C CYS A 45 29.67 -42.79 2.87
N HIS A 46 30.82 -42.17 3.10
CA HIS A 46 32.11 -42.82 2.92
C HIS A 46 32.73 -43.03 4.29
N GLY A 47 32.93 -44.31 4.64
CA GLY A 47 33.45 -44.72 5.92
C GLY A 47 34.89 -44.26 6.13
N PHE A 48 35.12 -43.58 7.26
CA PHE A 48 36.32 -43.76 8.06
C PHE A 48 36.04 -43.33 9.51
N SER A 49 36.51 -44.15 10.43
CA SER A 49 36.22 -44.15 11.88
C SER A 49 36.59 -42.84 12.60
N MET A 50 35.64 -42.23 13.34
CA MET A 50 35.88 -41.19 14.35
C MET A 50 34.94 -41.29 15.57
N ALA A 51 34.66 -42.51 16.05
CA ALA A 51 33.87 -42.72 17.28
C ALA A 51 34.64 -42.42 18.59
N LYS A 52 35.91 -41.96 18.53
CA LYS A 52 36.73 -41.67 19.73
C LYS A 52 37.22 -40.23 19.89
N ALA A 53 36.95 -39.34 18.92
CA ALA A 53 37.24 -37.89 19.07
C ALA A 53 36.03 -37.10 19.63
N ALA A 54 34.82 -37.66 19.53
CA ALA A 54 33.57 -36.97 19.86
C ALA A 54 33.29 -36.77 21.37
N HIS A 55 34.02 -37.44 22.27
CA HIS A 55 33.77 -37.36 23.72
C HIS A 55 34.63 -36.32 24.46
N ALA A 56 35.74 -35.86 23.89
CA ALA A 56 36.69 -34.96 24.60
C ALA A 56 36.45 -33.46 24.33
N VAL A 57 35.80 -33.12 23.21
CA VAL A 57 35.52 -31.71 22.83
C VAL A 57 34.18 -31.21 23.41
N ASN A 58 33.26 -32.11 23.75
CA ASN A 58 31.88 -31.78 24.11
C ASN A 58 31.66 -31.27 25.56
N ALA A 59 32.69 -31.20 26.39
CA ALA A 59 32.54 -30.90 27.82
C ALA A 59 32.99 -29.49 28.26
N GLY A 60 33.68 -28.71 27.42
CA GLY A 60 34.34 -27.47 27.87
C GLY A 60 34.01 -26.18 27.11
N ILE A 61 33.38 -26.25 25.93
CA ILE A 61 33.22 -25.08 25.04
C ILE A 61 31.75 -24.77 24.72
N ALA A 62 30.83 -25.71 24.99
CA ALA A 62 29.39 -25.55 24.74
C ALA A 62 28.75 -24.30 25.40
N PRO A 63 29.14 -23.85 26.62
CA PRO A 63 28.52 -22.65 27.20
C PRO A 63 29.04 -21.35 26.58
N LEU A 64 30.21 -21.37 25.93
CA LEU A 64 30.85 -20.16 25.38
C LEU A 64 30.41 -19.87 23.94
N LEU A 65 29.94 -20.88 23.20
CA LEU A 65 29.34 -20.70 21.87
C LEU A 65 27.84 -20.37 21.91
N SER A 66 27.20 -20.45 23.09
CA SER A 66 25.82 -19.99 23.31
C SER A 66 25.69 -18.46 23.46
N SER A 67 26.83 -17.73 23.44
CA SER A 67 26.88 -16.28 23.65
C SER A 67 27.25 -15.48 22.39
N CYS A 68 27.36 -16.12 21.23
CA CYS A 68 27.32 -15.42 19.93
C CYS A 68 25.87 -15.31 19.45
N ASN A 69 25.11 -14.41 20.07
CA ASN A 69 23.84 -13.92 19.54
C ASN A 69 24.10 -12.97 18.36
N THR A 70 24.70 -13.51 17.30
CA THR A 70 25.00 -12.82 16.03
C THR A 70 24.45 -13.66 14.88
N GLY A 71 23.16 -13.96 14.95
CA GLY A 71 22.47 -14.72 13.93
C GLY A 71 21.00 -14.30 13.84
N LEU A 72 20.68 -13.66 12.72
CA LEU A 72 19.35 -13.36 12.18
C LEU A 72 18.52 -12.33 12.95
N PHE A 73 18.26 -11.19 12.30
CA PHE A 73 16.93 -10.60 12.35
C PHE A 73 15.91 -11.75 12.22
N THR A 74 15.18 -12.05 13.28
CA THR A 74 14.24 -13.16 13.29
C THR A 74 13.16 -12.87 12.26
N GLU A 75 12.62 -13.87 11.54
CA GLU A 75 11.47 -13.65 10.64
C GLU A 75 10.32 -12.92 11.36
N LYS A 76 10.19 -13.19 12.66
CA LYS A 76 9.29 -12.50 13.58
C LYS A 76 9.57 -11.00 13.74
N ASP A 77 10.84 -10.58 13.81
CA ASP A 77 11.21 -9.17 13.96
C ASP A 77 10.89 -8.39 12.68
N ILE A 78 11.08 -9.02 11.52
CA ILE A 78 10.72 -8.43 10.21
C ILE A 78 9.21 -8.28 10.09
N SER A 79 8.44 -9.31 10.46
CA SER A 79 6.97 -9.25 10.48
C SER A 79 6.48 -8.14 11.42
N MET A 80 7.02 -8.05 12.64
CA MET A 80 6.69 -6.96 13.58
C MET A 80 6.98 -5.57 12.99
N LEU A 81 8.10 -5.40 12.30
CA LEU A 81 8.46 -4.15 11.64
C LEU A 81 7.49 -3.81 10.49
N LEU A 82 7.17 -4.79 9.63
CA LEU A 82 6.24 -4.61 8.50
C LEU A 82 4.83 -4.22 8.99
N SER A 83 4.34 -4.92 10.00
CA SER A 83 3.05 -4.63 10.66
C SER A 83 3.05 -3.24 11.31
N ALA A 84 4.13 -2.84 12.00
CA ALA A 84 4.24 -1.50 12.57
C ALA A 84 4.22 -0.40 11.49
N VAL A 85 4.98 -0.58 10.41
CA VAL A 85 4.97 0.37 9.27
C VAL A 85 3.58 0.44 8.65
N ALA A 86 2.91 -0.69 8.47
CA ALA A 86 1.55 -0.75 7.94
C ALA A 86 0.55 0.01 8.83
N LEU A 87 0.65 -0.18 10.16
CA LEU A 87 -0.19 0.50 11.14
C LEU A 87 -0.02 2.02 11.06
N TYR A 88 1.21 2.52 11.12
CA TYR A 88 1.47 3.96 11.04
C TYR A 88 1.05 4.55 9.70
N ALA A 89 1.33 3.86 8.58
CA ALA A 89 0.91 4.31 7.26
C ALA A 89 -0.62 4.40 7.15
N THR A 90 -1.33 3.39 7.66
CA THR A 90 -2.81 3.34 7.66
C THR A 90 -3.41 4.41 8.58
N ALA A 91 -2.80 4.64 9.76
CA ALA A 91 -3.24 5.69 10.68
C ALA A 91 -3.05 7.10 10.09
N ILE A 92 -1.90 7.37 9.46
CA ILE A 92 -1.63 8.65 8.77
C ILE A 92 -2.60 8.83 7.60
N LEU A 93 -2.83 7.77 6.81
CA LEU A 93 -3.80 7.78 5.71
C LEU A 93 -5.20 8.16 6.21
N LEU A 94 -5.70 7.46 7.22
CA LEU A 94 -7.02 7.72 7.78
C LEU A 94 -7.12 9.13 8.36
N GLY A 95 -6.14 9.53 9.17
CA GLY A 95 -6.08 10.87 9.76
C GLY A 95 -6.09 11.97 8.70
N THR A 96 -5.34 11.78 7.61
CA THR A 96 -5.30 12.72 6.48
C THR A 96 -6.66 12.82 5.80
N MET A 97 -7.32 11.69 5.52
CA MET A 97 -8.63 11.69 4.86
C MET A 97 -9.71 12.34 5.74
N LEU A 98 -9.73 12.02 7.04
CA LEU A 98 -10.68 12.60 7.99
C LEU A 98 -10.43 14.09 8.20
N PHE A 99 -9.18 14.49 8.44
CA PHE A 99 -8.81 15.89 8.63
C PHE A 99 -9.16 16.72 7.41
N PHE A 100 -8.84 16.25 6.21
CA PHE A 100 -9.14 16.97 4.98
C PHE A 100 -10.66 17.10 4.74
N SER A 101 -11.40 16.01 4.94
CA SER A 101 -12.84 15.94 4.63
C SER A 101 -13.71 16.69 5.64
N PHE A 102 -13.42 16.57 6.95
CA PHE A 102 -14.29 17.05 8.02
C PHE A 102 -13.80 18.33 8.71
N ALA A 103 -12.51 18.63 8.66
CA ALA A 103 -11.96 19.82 9.32
C ALA A 103 -11.48 20.84 8.29
N LEU A 104 -10.49 20.50 7.48
CA LEU A 104 -9.79 21.46 6.63
C LEU A 104 -10.71 22.06 5.56
N THR A 105 -11.40 21.23 4.78
CA THR A 105 -12.26 21.70 3.70
C THR A 105 -13.43 22.56 4.22
N PRO A 106 -14.20 22.12 5.24
CA PRO A 106 -15.26 22.95 5.82
C PRO A 106 -14.76 24.28 6.40
N VAL A 107 -13.61 24.28 7.09
CA VAL A 107 -13.02 25.51 7.65
C VAL A 107 -12.64 26.49 6.54
N ILE A 108 -12.03 26.02 5.45
CA ILE A 108 -11.66 26.88 4.33
C ILE A 108 -12.90 27.54 3.71
N PHE A 109 -13.96 26.77 3.45
CA PHE A 109 -15.20 27.31 2.90
C PHE A 109 -15.99 28.19 3.88
N ALA A 110 -15.78 28.01 5.19
CA ALA A 110 -16.40 28.86 6.20
C ALA A 110 -15.68 30.21 6.39
N LYS A 111 -14.39 30.30 6.05
CA LYS A 111 -13.55 31.49 6.33
C LYS A 111 -13.22 32.33 5.11
N LEU A 112 -13.24 31.77 3.91
CA LEU A 112 -12.88 32.46 2.66
C LEU A 112 -14.10 32.64 1.77
N GLU A 113 -14.06 33.67 0.92
CA GLU A 113 -15.03 33.82 -0.18
C GLU A 113 -14.96 32.61 -1.14
N SER A 114 -16.09 32.27 -1.77
CA SER A 114 -16.25 31.03 -2.55
C SER A 114 -15.16 30.80 -3.61
N GLU A 115 -14.73 31.86 -4.29
CA GLU A 115 -13.69 31.78 -5.32
C GLU A 115 -12.31 31.47 -4.72
N GLN A 116 -11.93 32.20 -3.66
CA GLN A 116 -10.66 32.01 -2.97
C GLN A 116 -10.60 30.65 -2.27
N ALA A 117 -11.66 30.25 -1.58
CA ALA A 117 -11.78 28.94 -0.94
C ALA A 117 -11.54 27.81 -1.94
N SER A 118 -12.19 27.89 -3.11
CA SER A 118 -12.00 26.87 -4.13
C SER A 118 -10.61 26.86 -4.75
N ARG A 119 -9.93 28.01 -4.88
CA ARG A 119 -8.56 28.08 -5.38
C ARG A 119 -7.61 27.42 -4.37
N THR A 120 -7.78 27.71 -3.09
CA THR A 120 -6.97 27.14 -1.99
C THR A 120 -7.10 25.62 -1.91
N VAL A 121 -8.33 25.09 -1.91
CA VAL A 121 -8.56 23.63 -1.86
C VAL A 121 -7.92 22.93 -3.07
N ARG A 122 -7.96 23.56 -4.25
CA ARG A 122 -7.38 23.00 -5.48
C ARG A 122 -5.86 22.94 -5.44
N ALA A 123 -5.22 23.94 -4.83
CA ALA A 123 -3.78 23.92 -4.59
C ALA A 123 -3.37 22.83 -3.60
N LEU A 124 -4.25 22.44 -2.67
CA LEU A 124 -4.00 21.37 -1.70
C LEU A 124 -4.20 19.96 -2.27
N PHE A 125 -5.07 19.78 -3.27
CA PHE A 125 -5.38 18.45 -3.81
C PHE A 125 -4.15 17.64 -4.26
N PRO A 126 -3.15 18.19 -4.99
CA PRO A 126 -1.98 17.42 -5.41
C PRO A 126 -1.23 16.80 -4.23
N VAL A 127 -1.06 17.56 -3.14
CA VAL A 127 -0.37 17.11 -1.92
C VAL A 127 -1.24 16.08 -1.18
N TYR A 128 -2.52 16.38 -1.00
CA TYR A 128 -3.48 15.47 -0.36
C TYR A 128 -3.51 14.08 -1.02
N TYR A 129 -3.68 14.02 -2.35
CA TYR A 129 -3.71 12.75 -3.06
C TYR A 129 -2.34 12.08 -3.08
N LEU A 130 -1.23 12.83 -3.08
CA LEU A 130 0.11 12.24 -2.98
C LEU A 130 0.28 11.49 -1.65
N VAL A 131 -0.13 12.10 -0.54
CA VAL A 131 -0.08 11.45 0.78
C VAL A 131 -0.92 10.18 0.79
N ILE A 132 -2.15 10.21 0.25
CA ILE A 132 -3.00 9.03 0.16
C ILE A 132 -2.34 7.92 -0.66
N ILE A 133 -1.80 8.26 -1.83
CA ILE A 133 -1.15 7.29 -2.72
C ILE A 133 0.05 6.66 -2.03
N ILE A 134 0.93 7.47 -1.41
CA ILE A 134 2.14 6.97 -0.76
C ILE A 134 1.78 6.11 0.45
N CYS A 135 0.98 6.62 1.39
CA CYS A 135 0.62 5.87 2.59
C CYS A 135 -0.17 4.61 2.26
N GLY A 136 -1.11 4.69 1.32
CA GLY A 136 -1.87 3.52 0.84
C GLY A 136 -0.99 2.48 0.15
N ALA A 137 -0.05 2.91 -0.70
CA ALA A 137 0.87 1.99 -1.37
C ALA A 137 1.87 1.34 -0.39
N VAL A 138 2.42 2.12 0.56
CA VAL A 138 3.31 1.59 1.61
C VAL A 138 2.58 0.57 2.47
N GLY A 139 1.40 0.91 2.99
CA GLY A 139 0.61 -0.02 3.81
C GLY A 139 0.16 -1.26 3.04
N ALA A 140 -0.24 -1.11 1.78
CA ALA A 140 -0.60 -2.25 0.93
C ALA A 140 0.60 -3.18 0.70
N LEU A 141 1.78 -2.62 0.40
CA LEU A 141 2.99 -3.39 0.13
C LEU A 141 3.47 -4.12 1.38
N THR A 142 3.55 -3.44 2.53
CA THR A 142 4.01 -4.08 3.77
C THR A 142 3.07 -5.19 4.23
N LEU A 143 1.75 -5.00 4.14
CA LEU A 143 0.77 -6.04 4.46
C LEU A 143 0.78 -7.20 3.45
N ALA A 144 1.08 -6.93 2.18
CA ALA A 144 1.24 -8.00 1.19
C ALA A 144 2.45 -8.88 1.52
N LEU A 145 3.55 -8.28 1.95
CA LEU A 145 4.76 -8.99 2.36
C LEU A 145 4.52 -9.81 3.64
N ASP A 146 3.74 -9.27 4.56
CA ASP A 146 3.37 -9.89 5.85
C ASP A 146 2.17 -10.87 5.73
N GLN A 147 1.80 -11.28 4.51
CA GLN A 147 0.74 -12.27 4.22
C GLN A 147 -0.67 -11.89 4.72
N HIS A 148 -1.00 -10.60 4.73
CA HIS A 148 -2.34 -10.07 5.04
C HIS A 148 -3.05 -9.55 3.77
N PRO A 149 -3.57 -10.45 2.90
CA PRO A 149 -4.05 -10.07 1.56
C PRO A 149 -5.31 -9.20 1.57
N VAL A 150 -6.21 -9.40 2.54
CA VAL A 150 -7.47 -8.65 2.64
C VAL A 150 -7.21 -7.16 2.92
N PRO A 151 -6.58 -6.76 4.04
CA PRO A 151 -6.31 -5.34 4.30
C PRO A 151 -5.32 -4.75 3.29
N SER A 152 -4.35 -5.53 2.79
CA SER A 152 -3.47 -5.11 1.69
C SER A 152 -4.27 -4.71 0.44
N SER A 153 -5.24 -5.53 0.02
CA SER A 153 -6.07 -5.24 -1.16
C SER A 153 -6.93 -4.00 -0.98
N LEU A 154 -7.48 -3.76 0.22
CA LEU A 154 -8.26 -2.56 0.53
C LEU A 154 -7.39 -1.30 0.36
N LEU A 155 -6.20 -1.28 0.95
CA LEU A 155 -5.28 -0.14 0.84
C LEU A 155 -4.78 0.08 -0.59
N ALA A 156 -4.55 -0.99 -1.34
CA ALA A 156 -4.18 -0.91 -2.76
C ALA A 156 -5.30 -0.29 -3.60
N ILE A 157 -6.56 -0.68 -3.36
CA ILE A 157 -7.74 -0.10 -4.01
C ILE A 157 -7.83 1.39 -3.66
N VAL A 158 -7.63 1.77 -2.39
CA VAL A 158 -7.66 3.17 -1.97
C VAL A 158 -6.60 4.00 -2.69
N ALA A 159 -5.35 3.52 -2.74
CA ALA A 159 -4.26 4.17 -3.46
C ALA A 159 -4.55 4.27 -4.97
N GLY A 160 -5.07 3.20 -5.57
CA GLY A 160 -5.45 3.17 -6.98
C GLY A 160 -6.53 4.18 -7.33
N PHE A 161 -7.59 4.27 -6.52
CA PHE A 161 -8.63 5.29 -6.69
C PHE A 161 -8.10 6.71 -6.50
N ALA A 162 -7.15 6.93 -5.59
CA ALA A 162 -6.50 8.22 -5.43
C ALA A 162 -5.72 8.64 -6.67
N VAL A 163 -4.97 7.72 -7.30
CA VAL A 163 -4.32 7.95 -8.61
C VAL A 163 -5.37 8.30 -9.67
N LEU A 164 -6.44 7.50 -9.79
CA LEU A 164 -7.50 7.72 -10.78
C LEU A 164 -8.19 9.07 -10.59
N THR A 165 -8.45 9.45 -9.35
CA THR A 165 -9.10 10.71 -9.01
C THR A 165 -8.22 11.89 -9.38
N ARG A 166 -6.94 11.82 -9.02
CA ARG A 166 -5.94 12.83 -9.36
C ARG A 166 -5.76 12.99 -10.86
N GLN A 167 -5.71 11.89 -11.62
CA GLN A 167 -5.40 11.92 -13.06
C GLN A 167 -6.63 12.21 -13.94
N PHE A 168 -7.83 11.78 -13.54
CA PHE A 168 -9.01 11.83 -14.40
C PHE A 168 -10.17 12.65 -13.85
N VAL A 169 -10.43 12.59 -12.54
CA VAL A 169 -11.62 13.24 -11.97
C VAL A 169 -11.37 14.73 -11.79
N ILE A 170 -10.21 15.13 -11.24
CA ILE A 170 -9.88 16.54 -11.03
C ILE A 170 -9.85 17.33 -12.36
N PRO A 171 -9.12 16.90 -13.42
CA PRO A 171 -9.09 17.66 -14.67
C PRO A 171 -10.48 17.76 -15.33
N ARG A 172 -11.32 16.73 -15.20
CA ARG A 172 -12.70 16.77 -15.70
C ARG A 172 -13.58 17.73 -14.89
N LEU A 173 -13.43 17.76 -13.57
CA LEU A 173 -14.15 18.71 -12.72
C LEU A 173 -13.76 20.15 -13.04
N ASP A 174 -12.48 20.41 -13.30
CA ASP A 174 -11.99 21.73 -13.71
C ASP A 174 -12.57 22.16 -15.07
N ALA A 175 -12.54 21.28 -16.08
CA ALA A 175 -13.13 21.57 -17.39
C ALA A 175 -14.65 21.83 -17.32
N LEU A 176 -15.38 21.05 -16.53
CA LEU A 176 -16.83 21.26 -16.32
C LEU A 176 -17.12 22.57 -15.59
N ARG A 177 -16.20 23.02 -14.73
CA ARG A 177 -16.33 24.29 -14.02
C ARG A 177 -16.15 25.48 -14.95
N GLU A 178 -15.19 25.42 -15.85
CA GLU A 178 -14.99 26.44 -16.89
C GLU A 178 -16.21 26.53 -17.81
N ALA A 179 -16.75 25.39 -18.27
CA ALA A 179 -17.96 25.35 -19.07
C ALA A 179 -19.19 25.91 -18.33
N LYS A 180 -19.31 25.63 -17.02
CA LYS A 180 -20.34 26.25 -16.16
C LYS A 180 -20.20 27.77 -16.10
N THR A 181 -18.98 28.29 -15.97
CA THR A 181 -18.74 29.75 -15.96
C THR A 181 -19.06 30.38 -17.32
N ALA A 182 -18.88 29.63 -18.41
CA ALA A 182 -19.26 30.04 -19.77
C ALA A 182 -20.77 29.96 -20.08
N GLY A 183 -21.60 29.55 -19.11
CA GLY A 183 -23.06 29.54 -19.24
C GLY A 183 -23.67 28.21 -19.71
N ASP A 184 -22.90 27.12 -19.80
CA ASP A 184 -23.42 25.80 -20.18
C ASP A 184 -24.25 25.17 -19.05
N ALA A 185 -25.57 25.11 -19.23
CA ALA A 185 -26.50 24.50 -18.29
C ALA A 185 -26.30 22.97 -18.13
N GLY A 186 -25.84 22.28 -19.18
CA GLY A 186 -25.51 20.85 -19.14
C GLY A 186 -24.30 20.56 -18.25
N ALA A 187 -23.30 21.45 -18.29
CA ALA A 187 -22.10 21.35 -17.47
C ALA A 187 -22.41 21.45 -15.97
N VAL A 188 -23.39 22.26 -15.56
CA VAL A 188 -23.83 22.38 -14.15
C VAL A 188 -24.29 21.02 -13.60
N ARG A 189 -25.14 20.31 -14.35
CA ARG A 189 -25.69 19.02 -13.92
C ARG A 189 -24.59 17.95 -13.88
N GLN A 190 -23.71 17.93 -14.89
CA GLN A 190 -22.62 16.97 -14.94
C GLN A 190 -21.59 17.21 -13.84
N PHE A 191 -21.25 18.47 -13.56
CA PHE A 191 -20.37 18.86 -12.45
C PHE A 191 -20.93 18.35 -11.12
N LYS A 192 -22.21 18.62 -10.82
CA LYS A 192 -22.84 18.16 -9.58
C LYS A 192 -22.79 16.64 -9.43
N ARG A 193 -23.13 15.89 -10.49
CA ARG A 193 -23.11 14.41 -10.46
C ARG A 193 -21.71 13.85 -10.26
N LEU A 194 -20.71 14.37 -10.98
CA LEU A 194 -19.34 13.89 -10.86
C LEU A 194 -18.73 14.24 -9.49
N HIS A 195 -19.01 15.45 -9.00
CA HIS A 195 -18.57 15.89 -7.69
C HIS A 195 -19.20 15.06 -6.57
N SER A 196 -20.52 14.84 -6.59
CA SER A 196 -21.20 14.04 -5.57
C SER A 196 -20.76 12.58 -5.59
N LEU A 197 -20.56 12.01 -6.79
CA LEU A 197 -20.03 10.65 -6.93
C LEU A 197 -18.62 10.53 -6.34
N SER A 198 -17.74 11.50 -6.63
CA SER A 198 -16.39 11.52 -6.08
C SER A 198 -16.39 11.63 -4.55
N MET A 199 -17.28 12.42 -3.97
CA MET A 199 -17.42 12.53 -2.51
C MET A 199 -17.92 11.21 -1.90
N ALA A 200 -18.91 10.55 -2.52
CA ALA A 200 -19.41 9.26 -2.07
C ALA A 200 -18.31 8.17 -2.11
N VAL A 201 -17.50 8.14 -3.17
CA VAL A 201 -16.35 7.23 -3.27
C VAL A 201 -15.33 7.49 -2.16
N ASN A 202 -15.01 8.76 -1.87
CA ASN A 202 -14.11 9.10 -0.77
C ASN A 202 -14.64 8.63 0.60
N LEU A 203 -15.95 8.72 0.85
CA LEU A 203 -16.55 8.17 2.07
C LEU A 203 -16.40 6.65 2.15
N VAL A 204 -16.62 5.92 1.04
CA VAL A 204 -16.41 4.47 0.97
C VAL A 204 -14.94 4.10 1.17
N GLN A 205 -14.01 4.93 0.68
CA GLN A 205 -12.59 4.71 0.95
C GLN A 205 -12.25 4.90 2.43
N ILE A 206 -12.84 5.90 3.10
CA ILE A 206 -12.66 6.10 4.54
C ILE A 206 -13.13 4.86 5.32
N THR A 207 -14.29 4.30 4.99
CA THR A 207 -14.78 3.07 5.65
C THR A 207 -13.89 1.86 5.35
N ALA A 208 -13.36 1.75 4.14
CA ALA A 208 -12.39 0.71 3.78
C ALA A 208 -11.08 0.81 4.57
N VAL A 209 -10.54 2.02 4.75
CA VAL A 209 -9.34 2.27 5.57
C VAL A 209 -9.62 1.98 7.04
N LEU A 210 -10.79 2.36 7.56
CA LEU A 210 -11.21 2.02 8.93
C LEU A 210 -11.28 0.50 9.13
N ALA A 211 -11.86 -0.24 8.18
CA ALA A 211 -11.90 -1.70 8.21
C ALA A 211 -10.49 -2.30 8.22
N ALA A 212 -9.59 -1.81 7.35
CA ALA A 212 -8.18 -2.23 7.34
C ALA A 212 -7.45 -1.87 8.64
N LEU A 213 -7.77 -0.74 9.29
CA LEU A 213 -7.16 -0.37 10.57
C LEU A 213 -7.64 -1.27 11.71
N SER A 214 -8.90 -1.72 11.68
CA SER A 214 -9.46 -2.58 12.74
C SER A 214 -8.77 -3.95 12.82
N THR A 215 -8.14 -4.43 11.74
CA THR A 215 -7.40 -5.70 11.76
C THR A 215 -6.13 -5.65 12.58
N PHE A 216 -5.61 -4.47 12.94
CA PHE A 216 -4.44 -4.32 13.82
C PHE A 216 -4.79 -4.34 15.31
N VAL A 217 -6.07 -4.22 15.64
CA VAL A 217 -6.55 -4.15 17.04
C VAL A 217 -6.84 -5.55 17.62
N HIS A 218 -6.96 -6.55 16.75
CA HIS A 218 -7.26 -7.95 17.08
C HIS A 218 -6.03 -8.82 16.91
#